data_AF-A0A8J2YNK5-F1
#
_entry.id   AF-A0A8J2YNK5-F1
#
_cell.length_a   1.000
_cell.length_b   1.000
_cell.length_c   1.000
_cell.angle_alpha   90.00
_cell.angle_beta   90.00
_cell.angle_gamma   90.00
#
_symmetry.space_group_name_H-M   'P 1'
#
loop_
_entity.id
_entity.type
_entity.pdbx_description
1 polymer ?
#
loop_
_entity_poly.entity_id
_entity_poly.type
_entity_poly.pdbx_seq_one_letter_code
_entity_poly.pdbx_strand_id
1 'polypeptide(L)'
;MRLCGITAPAADTEAGTAAKHTMAAVIGGRKVMCVPVNSGSPCDGYVPPRTGKLYVSQCWAGKTDIALEMIRRGAARAVPEWSDGYYR
;
A
#
# COMPACT_ATOMS: atom_id res chain seq x y z
N MET A 1 5.23 4.14 7.27
CA MET A 1 4.65 4.42 5.94
C MET A 1 3.27 3.78 5.87
N ARG A 2 2.36 4.31 5.04
CA ARG A 2 1.09 3.68 4.67
C ARG A 2 1.04 3.58 3.14
N LEU A 3 0.64 2.41 2.62
CA LEU A 3 0.46 2.22 1.18
C LEU A 3 -0.77 3.00 0.70
N CYS A 4 -0.62 3.71 -0.42
CA CYS A 4 -1.70 4.49 -1.00
C CYS A 4 -2.71 3.60 -1.75
N GLY A 5 -3.96 4.03 -1.87
CA GLY A 5 -4.99 3.38 -2.70
C GLY A 5 -5.58 2.07 -2.16
N ILE A 6 -5.13 1.58 -1.00
CA ILE A 6 -5.56 0.28 -0.45
C ILE A 6 -5.94 0.37 1.03
N THR A 7 -6.79 -0.55 1.46
CA THR A 7 -7.06 -0.84 2.87
C THR A 7 -6.65 -2.27 3.22
N ALA A 8 -6.19 -2.49 4.44
CA ALA A 8 -5.79 -3.80 4.96
C ALA A 8 -6.47 -4.06 6.32
N PRO A 9 -6.62 -5.33 6.73
CA PRO A 9 -7.18 -5.66 8.03
C PRO A 9 -6.42 -5.02 9.20
N ALA A 10 -7.10 -4.81 10.32
CA ALA A 10 -6.51 -4.21 11.52
C ALA A 10 -5.34 -5.06 12.06
N ALA A 11 -4.27 -4.38 12.46
CA ALA A 11 -2.96 -5.01 12.71
C ALA A 11 -2.93 -5.97 13.91
N ASP A 12 -3.92 -5.87 14.80
CA ASP A 12 -4.14 -6.67 16.01
C ASP A 12 -5.06 -7.89 15.77
N THR A 13 -5.54 -8.07 14.54
CA THR A 13 -6.34 -9.23 14.13
C THR A 13 -5.48 -10.33 13.51
N GLU A 14 -6.00 -11.55 13.47
CA GLU A 14 -5.38 -12.67 12.74
C GLU A 14 -5.19 -12.34 11.25
N ALA A 15 -6.21 -11.77 10.61
CA ALA A 15 -6.14 -11.30 9.23
C ALA A 15 -5.06 -10.22 9.03
N GLY A 16 -4.91 -9.31 10.00
CA GLY A 16 -3.84 -8.31 9.98
C GLY A 16 -2.45 -8.92 10.11
N THR A 17 -2.31 -9.98 10.91
CA THR A 17 -1.06 -10.74 11.04
C THR A 17 -0.73 -11.46 9.74
N ALA A 18 -1.70 -12.13 9.11
CA ALA A 18 -1.53 -12.73 7.79
C ALA A 18 -1.15 -11.70 6.71
N ALA A 19 -1.75 -10.51 6.74
CA ALA A 19 -1.41 -9.42 5.83
C ALA A 19 0.04 -8.94 6.05
N LYS A 20 0.51 -8.84 7.29
CA LYS A 20 1.92 -8.50 7.59
C LYS A 20 2.88 -9.55 7.03
N HIS A 21 2.60 -10.84 7.20
CA HIS A 21 3.43 -11.90 6.62
C HIS A 21 3.44 -11.86 5.09
N THR A 22 2.30 -11.60 4.48
CA THR A 22 2.20 -11.43 3.03
C THR A 22 3.04 -10.26 2.56
N MET A 23 2.98 -9.11 3.23
CA MET A 23 3.80 -7.94 2.91
C MET A 23 5.30 -8.23 3.06
N ALA A 24 5.68 -8.93 4.14
CA ALA A 24 7.08 -9.34 4.36
C ALA A 24 7.59 -10.26 3.24
N ALA A 25 6.75 -11.20 2.77
CA ALA A 25 7.07 -12.07 1.64
C ALA A 25 7.16 -11.30 0.32
N VAL A 26 6.25 -10.34 0.09
CA VAL A 26 6.31 -9.45 -1.09
C VAL A 26 7.58 -8.61 -1.08
N ILE A 27 8.00 -8.06 0.06
CA ILE A 27 9.24 -7.29 0.14
C ILE A 27 10.44 -8.21 -0.03
N GLY A 28 10.45 -9.38 0.62
CA GLY A 28 11.49 -10.40 0.46
C GLY A 28 12.89 -9.90 0.85
N GLY A 29 12.99 -9.01 1.84
CA GLY A 29 14.25 -8.38 2.26
C GLY A 29 14.86 -7.38 1.25
N ARG A 30 14.16 -7.09 0.14
CA ARG A 30 14.63 -6.14 -0.88
C ARG A 30 14.50 -4.70 -0.39
N LYS A 31 15.34 -3.82 -0.92
CA LYS A 31 15.19 -2.37 -0.70
C LYS A 31 13.84 -1.90 -1.25
N VAL A 32 13.07 -1.22 -0.41
CA VAL A 32 11.79 -0.61 -0.78
C VAL A 32 12.02 0.85 -1.14
N MET A 33 11.54 1.23 -2.32
CA MET A 33 11.48 2.62 -2.77
C MET A 33 10.06 3.11 -2.64
N CYS A 34 9.85 4.30 -2.09
CA CYS A 34 8.51 4.87 -1.93
C CYS A 34 8.48 6.30 -2.48
N VAL A 35 7.39 6.62 -3.17
CA VAL A 35 7.06 7.97 -3.65
C VAL A 35 5.89 8.46 -2.80
N PRO A 36 6.07 9.54 -2.01
CA PRO A 36 4.97 10.17 -1.28
C PRO A 36 3.87 10.62 -2.23
N VAL A 37 2.62 10.62 -1.78
CA VAL A 37 1.55 11.26 -2.55
C VAL A 37 1.80 12.77 -2.66
N ASN A 38 1.29 13.37 -3.74
CA ASN A 38 1.63 14.69 -4.28
C ASN A 38 3.07 14.77 -4.82
N SER A 39 3.58 13.67 -5.36
CA SER A 39 4.91 13.61 -6.00
C SER A 39 4.91 12.69 -7.23
N GLY A 40 3.77 12.52 -7.89
CA GLY A 40 3.58 11.67 -9.07
C GLY A 40 3.06 10.27 -8.76
N SER A 41 2.32 10.09 -7.65
CA SER A 41 1.69 8.82 -7.33
C SER A 41 0.25 8.76 -7.88
N PRO A 42 -0.32 7.55 -8.10
CA PRO A 42 -1.72 7.37 -8.48
C PRO A 42 -2.73 7.94 -7.48
N CYS A 43 -2.30 8.23 -6.25
CA CYS A 43 -3.15 8.69 -5.17
C CYS A 43 -3.08 10.21 -4.96
N ASP A 44 -2.36 10.93 -5.83
CA ASP A 44 -2.20 12.38 -5.78
C ASP A 44 -3.56 13.08 -5.93
N GLY A 45 -3.85 14.04 -5.04
CA GLY A 45 -5.14 14.74 -5.00
C GLY A 45 -6.33 13.94 -4.41
N TYR A 46 -6.19 12.62 -4.22
CA TYR A 46 -7.26 11.76 -3.70
C TYR A 46 -7.15 11.47 -2.19
N VAL A 47 -5.94 11.45 -1.65
CA VAL A 47 -5.69 11.19 -0.22
C VAL A 47 -4.72 12.19 0.38
N PRO A 48 -4.81 12.49 1.69
CA PRO A 48 -3.86 13.38 2.33
C PRO A 48 -2.45 12.77 2.35
N PRO A 49 -1.38 13.60 2.34
CA PRO A 49 0.00 13.13 2.37
C PRO A 49 0.39 12.40 3.66
N ARG A 50 -0.43 12.53 4.71
CA ARG A 50 -0.27 11.85 5.98
C ARG A 50 -1.58 11.32 6.51
N THR A 51 -1.52 10.19 7.19
CA THR A 51 -2.58 9.65 8.04
C THR A 51 -2.00 9.43 9.44
N GLY A 52 -2.40 10.27 10.40
CA GLY A 52 -1.76 10.33 11.71
C GLY A 52 -0.26 10.63 11.60
N LYS A 53 0.58 9.72 12.08
CA LYS A 53 2.05 9.84 12.03
C LYS A 53 2.68 9.24 10.76
N LEU A 54 1.91 8.63 9.87
CA LEU A 54 2.42 7.90 8.71
C LEU A 54 2.29 8.73 7.43
N TYR A 55 3.36 8.78 6.63
CA TYR A 55 3.28 9.25 5.26
C TYR A 55 2.53 8.23 4.38
N VAL A 56 1.68 8.74 3.50
CA VAL A 56 1.00 7.95 2.48
C VAL A 56 1.88 7.95 1.22
N SER A 57 2.14 6.77 0.66
CA SER A 57 3.07 6.62 -0.45
C SER A 57 2.71 5.43 -1.32
N GLN A 58 3.03 5.51 -2.61
CA GLN A 58 3.18 4.32 -3.45
C GLN A 58 4.57 3.75 -3.21
N CYS A 59 4.69 2.42 -3.11
CA CYS A 59 5.96 1.78 -2.78
C CYS A 59 6.22 0.55 -3.65
N TRP A 60 7.50 0.34 -3.96
CA TRP A 60 7.97 -0.74 -4.81
C TRP A 60 9.12 -1.51 -4.16
N ALA A 61 9.10 -2.83 -4.32
CA ALA A 61 10.24 -3.71 -4.08
C ALA A 61 10.81 -4.12 -5.45
N GLY A 62 11.85 -3.44 -5.92
CA GLY A 62 12.31 -3.55 -7.30
C GLY A 62 11.26 -2.99 -8.27
N LYS A 63 10.77 -3.82 -9.20
CA LYS A 63 9.67 -3.46 -10.13
C LYS A 63 8.29 -3.83 -9.60
N THR A 64 8.22 -4.44 -8.43
CA THR A 64 6.97 -4.93 -7.84
C THR A 64 6.27 -3.81 -7.07
N ASP A 65 5.12 -3.35 -7.56
CA ASP A 65 4.23 -2.48 -6.78
C ASP A 65 3.66 -3.27 -5.59
N ILE A 66 3.99 -2.84 -4.38
CA ILE A 66 3.62 -3.56 -3.15
C ILE A 66 2.12 -3.51 -2.92
N ALA A 67 1.46 -2.38 -3.20
CA ALA A 67 0.02 -2.25 -2.97
C ALA A 67 -0.77 -3.18 -3.90
N LEU A 68 -0.36 -3.22 -5.18
CA LEU A 68 -0.96 -4.12 -6.16
C LEU A 68 -0.78 -5.60 -5.79
N GLU A 69 0.42 -6.00 -5.37
CA GLU A 69 0.66 -7.39 -4.96
C GLU A 69 -0.09 -7.78 -3.68
N MET A 70 -0.25 -6.84 -2.75
CA MET A 70 -1.07 -7.08 -1.55
C MET A 70 -2.53 -7.35 -1.92
N ILE A 71 -3.08 -6.65 -2.91
CA ILE A 71 -4.43 -6.91 -3.43
C ILE A 71 -4.51 -8.27 -4.11
N ARG A 72 -3.58 -8.56 -5.03
CA ARG A 72 -3.55 -9.84 -5.78
C ARG A 72 -3.48 -11.06 -4.86
N ARG A 73 -2.85 -10.93 -3.70
CA ARG A 73 -2.72 -12.00 -2.69
C ARG A 73 -3.86 -12.03 -1.68
N GLY A 74 -4.88 -11.18 -1.82
CA GLY A 74 -6.02 -11.10 -0.91
C GLY A 74 -5.69 -10.53 0.48
N ALA A 75 -4.51 -9.91 0.64
CA ALA A 75 -4.06 -9.33 1.90
C ALA A 75 -4.45 -7.86 2.08
N ALA A 76 -5.01 -7.24 1.03
CA ALA A 76 -5.56 -5.90 1.03
C ALA A 76 -6.70 -5.80 0.00
N ARG A 77 -7.49 -4.72 0.10
CA ARG A 77 -8.53 -4.38 -0.88
C ARG A 77 -8.25 -3.00 -1.46
N ALA A 78 -8.40 -2.87 -2.78
CA ALA A 78 -8.39 -1.58 -3.44
C ALA A 78 -9.53 -0.70 -2.92
N VAL A 79 -9.27 0.59 -2.77
CA VAL A 79 -10.28 1.60 -2.50
C VAL A 79 -10.24 2.56 -3.68
N PRO A 80 -11.06 2.35 -4.72
CA PRO A 80 -10.91 3.05 -5.99
C PRO A 80 -10.92 4.57 -5.90
N GLU A 81 -11.68 5.12 -4.95
CA GLU A 81 -11.83 6.55 -4.70
C GLU A 81 -10.52 7.19 -4.22
N TRP A 82 -9.54 6.39 -3.78
CA TRP A 82 -8.25 6.86 -3.29
C TRP A 82 -7.16 6.92 -4.35
N SER A 83 -7.45 6.46 -5.58
CA SER A 83 -6.44 6.37 -6.64
C SER A 83 -7.02 6.37 -8.06
N ASP A 84 -8.19 6.97 -8.27
CA ASP A 84 -8.91 6.96 -9.57
C ASP A 84 -9.06 5.56 -10.21
N GLY A 85 -9.25 4.53 -9.38
CA GLY A 85 -9.35 3.15 -9.86
C GLY A 85 -8.04 2.51 -10.35
N TYR A 86 -6.87 3.12 -10.14
CA TYR A 86 -5.56 2.57 -10.54
C TYR A 86 -5.31 1.11 -10.08
N TYR A 87 -5.80 0.73 -8.90
CA TYR A 87 -5.64 -0.61 -8.34
C TYR A 87 -6.85 -1.54 -8.52
N ARG A 88 -7.79 -1.22 -9.43
CA ARG A 88 -8.97 -2.05 -9.71
C ARG A 88 -8.61 -3.35 -10.44
#